data_AF-A0A381UGJ3-F1
#
_entry.id   AF-A0A381UGJ3-F1
#
_cell.length_a   1.000
_cell.length_b   1.000
_cell.length_c   1.000
_cell.angle_alpha   90.00
_cell.angle_beta   90.00
_cell.angle_gamma   90.00
#
_symmetry.space_group_name_H-M   'P 1'
#
loop_
_entity.id
_entity.type
_entity.pdbx_description
1 polymer ?
#
loop_
_entity_poly.entity_id
_entity_poly.type
_entity_poly.pdbx_seq_one_letter_code
_entity_poly.pdbx_strand_id
1 'polypeptide(L)'
;MKRCIKNLTTHGLAKLTVVNLAIIFSFNLNTQLITNTDAEPDYWTNLYNATIRYTVMQEEDPFDVDLYFGRNGILTSNIEYQGKWWVKGEEGSQLFCYEINSDLRDPGFLSECFPLILMNNPRIGATWFARFDQGIMYEAIVVAGRESE
;
A
#
# COMPACT_ATOMS: atom_id res chain seq x y z
N MET A 1 20.51 -47.36 58.28
CA MET A 1 20.51 -45.93 57.94
C MET A 1 19.71 -45.71 56.66
N LYS A 2 18.91 -44.65 56.63
CA LYS A 2 17.74 -44.45 55.77
C LYS A 2 18.09 -44.31 54.29
N ARG A 3 17.41 -45.09 53.45
CA ARG A 3 17.53 -45.08 51.98
C ARG A 3 16.53 -44.08 51.39
N CYS A 4 17.02 -43.27 50.48
CA CYS A 4 16.29 -42.32 49.66
C CYS A 4 15.35 -43.05 48.67
N ILE A 5 14.28 -42.36 48.26
CA ILE A 5 13.51 -42.40 47.00
C ILE A 5 12.05 -42.04 47.35
N LYS A 6 11.65 -40.80 47.06
CA LYS A 6 10.24 -40.42 47.01
C LYS A 6 9.75 -40.70 45.60
N ASN A 7 8.91 -41.72 45.44
CA ASN A 7 8.20 -41.99 44.20
C ASN A 7 7.19 -40.86 43.95
N LEU A 8 7.28 -40.25 42.75
CA LEU A 8 6.21 -39.49 42.16
C LEU A 8 5.06 -40.45 41.82
N THR A 9 3.84 -40.06 42.18
CA THR A 9 2.66 -40.47 41.42
C THR A 9 1.68 -39.31 41.39
N THR A 10 1.42 -38.89 40.17
CA THR A 10 0.54 -37.86 39.64
C THR A 10 -0.89 -37.96 40.16
N HIS A 11 -1.57 -36.82 40.31
CA HIS A 11 -2.90 -36.58 39.73
C HIS A 11 -3.29 -35.11 39.86
N GLY A 12 -3.76 -34.53 38.73
CA GLY A 12 -4.86 -33.58 38.80
C GLY A 12 -4.57 -32.13 38.38
N LEU A 13 -4.96 -31.85 37.13
CA LEU A 13 -5.46 -30.56 36.64
C LEU A 13 -4.44 -29.44 36.41
N ALA A 14 -3.82 -29.51 35.23
CA ALA A 14 -3.38 -28.34 34.51
C ALA A 14 -4.58 -27.41 34.24
N LYS A 15 -4.63 -26.24 34.90
CA LYS A 15 -5.31 -25.07 34.36
C LYS A 15 -4.24 -24.16 33.76
N LEU A 16 -3.88 -24.47 32.53
CA LEU A 16 -3.14 -23.57 31.66
C LEU A 16 -4.14 -22.47 31.25
N THR A 17 -4.19 -21.37 32.00
CA THR A 17 -4.83 -20.14 31.51
C THR A 17 -3.99 -19.63 30.36
N VAL A 18 -4.36 -20.04 29.14
CA VAL A 18 -3.92 -19.41 27.90
C VAL A 18 -4.49 -17.99 27.92
N VAL A 19 -3.66 -17.03 28.31
CA VAL A 19 -3.95 -15.61 28.10
C VAL A 19 -3.77 -15.38 26.60
N ASN A 20 -4.88 -15.45 25.85
CA ASN A 20 -4.92 -14.96 24.48
C ASN A 20 -4.67 -13.46 24.54
N LEU A 21 -3.43 -13.05 24.30
CA LEU A 21 -3.08 -11.66 24.05
C LEU A 21 -3.64 -11.33 22.66
N ALA A 22 -4.90 -10.90 22.60
CA ALA A 22 -5.46 -10.30 21.41
C ALA A 22 -4.67 -9.01 21.17
N ILE A 23 -3.72 -9.07 20.23
CA ILE A 23 -3.06 -7.88 19.69
C ILE A 23 -4.13 -7.14 18.92
N ILE A 24 -4.79 -6.19 19.59
CA ILE A 24 -5.61 -5.20 18.91
C ILE A 24 -4.61 -4.34 18.13
N PHE A 25 -4.47 -4.63 16.84
CA PHE A 25 -3.83 -3.70 15.91
C PHE A 25 -4.72 -2.45 15.90
N SER A 26 -4.32 -1.45 16.70
CA SER A 26 -4.86 -0.11 16.61
C SER A 26 -4.40 0.46 15.26
N PHE A 27 -5.16 0.20 14.20
CA PHE A 27 -5.06 0.97 12.97
C PHE A 27 -5.50 2.38 13.36
N ASN A 28 -4.54 3.27 13.60
CA ASN A 28 -4.82 4.70 13.55
C ASN A 28 -5.23 4.96 12.10
N LEU A 29 -6.55 4.99 11.83
CA LEU A 29 -7.11 5.56 10.61
C LEU A 29 -6.81 7.06 10.63
N ASN A 30 -5.55 7.40 10.37
CA ASN A 30 -5.18 8.74 9.98
C ASN A 30 -5.66 8.88 8.54
N THR A 31 -6.94 9.22 8.37
CA THR A 31 -7.43 9.73 7.08
C THR A 31 -6.50 10.87 6.69
N GLN A 32 -5.92 10.80 5.49
CA GLN A 32 -5.09 11.89 5.03
C GLN A 32 -5.95 13.15 4.98
N LEU A 33 -5.56 14.17 5.74
CA LEU A 33 -6.26 15.44 5.76
C LEU A 33 -5.89 16.20 4.49
N ILE A 34 -6.64 15.93 3.42
CA ILE A 34 -6.51 16.57 2.12
C ILE A 34 -7.39 17.81 2.16
N THR A 35 -6.86 18.90 2.71
CA THR A 35 -7.53 20.21 2.73
C THR A 35 -6.65 21.21 2.00
N ASN A 36 -7.24 22.02 1.12
CA ASN A 36 -6.55 23.04 0.33
C ASN A 36 -5.38 22.46 -0.48
N THR A 37 -5.72 21.60 -1.43
CA THR A 37 -4.73 21.08 -2.38
C THR A 37 -4.85 21.73 -3.73
N ASP A 38 -3.74 21.90 -4.44
CA ASP A 38 -3.71 22.45 -5.80
C ASP A 38 -4.22 21.47 -6.88
N ALA A 39 -4.75 20.31 -6.48
CA ALA A 39 -5.33 19.33 -7.38
C ALA A 39 -6.68 19.83 -7.97
N GLU A 40 -6.99 19.41 -9.19
CA GLU A 40 -8.31 19.61 -9.80
C GLU A 40 -9.44 19.04 -8.90
N PRO A 41 -10.63 19.67 -8.81
CA PRO A 41 -11.67 19.27 -7.85
C PRO A 41 -12.07 17.79 -7.91
N ASP A 42 -12.10 17.21 -9.11
CA ASP A 42 -12.49 15.82 -9.31
C ASP A 42 -11.35 14.82 -9.13
N TYR A 43 -10.10 15.30 -8.98
CA TYR A 43 -8.91 14.45 -8.91
C TYR A 43 -9.07 13.34 -7.87
N TRP A 44 -9.44 13.70 -6.65
CA TRP A 44 -9.57 12.76 -5.54
C TRP A 44 -10.66 11.73 -5.77
N THR A 45 -11.81 12.15 -6.29
CA THR A 45 -12.90 11.24 -6.64
C THR A 45 -12.44 10.22 -7.67
N ASN A 46 -11.71 10.64 -8.70
CA ASN A 46 -11.20 9.73 -9.72
C ASN A 46 -10.09 8.83 -9.17
N LEU A 47 -9.15 9.39 -8.41
CA LEU A 47 -8.09 8.62 -7.76
C LEU A 47 -8.68 7.46 -6.97
N TYR A 48 -9.75 7.70 -6.19
CA TYR A 48 -10.39 6.69 -5.33
C TYR A 48 -11.37 5.75 -6.03
N ASN A 49 -11.77 6.04 -7.27
CA ASN A 49 -12.75 5.24 -8.00
C ASN A 49 -12.17 4.56 -9.25
N ALA A 50 -10.98 4.96 -9.68
CA ALA A 50 -10.29 4.38 -10.82
C ALA A 50 -9.23 3.36 -10.39
N THR A 51 -8.85 2.53 -11.35
CA THR A 51 -7.65 1.70 -11.30
C THR A 51 -6.56 2.43 -12.08
N ILE A 52 -5.36 2.55 -11.52
CA ILE A 52 -4.19 3.00 -12.29
C ILE A 52 -3.36 1.77 -12.58
N ARG A 53 -3.36 1.33 -13.85
CA ARG A 53 -2.54 0.22 -14.31
C ARG A 53 -1.19 0.73 -14.76
N TYR A 54 -0.14 0.14 -14.24
CA TYR A 54 1.24 0.39 -14.65
C TYR A 54 1.76 -0.84 -15.37
N THR A 55 2.25 -0.66 -16.60
CA THR A 55 3.10 -1.63 -17.28
C THR A 55 4.54 -1.31 -16.92
N VAL A 56 5.11 -2.07 -15.99
CA VAL A 56 6.48 -1.93 -15.50
C VAL A 56 7.43 -2.53 -16.53
N MET A 57 8.33 -1.72 -17.10
CA MET A 57 9.19 -2.12 -18.20
C MET A 57 10.56 -2.59 -17.69
N GLN A 58 10.64 -3.86 -17.30
CA GLN A 58 11.93 -4.54 -17.12
C GLN A 58 12.45 -5.07 -18.46
N GLU A 59 13.77 -5.20 -18.62
CA GLU A 59 14.38 -5.59 -19.89
C GLU A 59 13.92 -6.97 -20.39
N GLU A 60 13.69 -7.93 -19.47
CA GLU A 60 13.36 -9.31 -19.81
C GLU A 60 11.90 -9.68 -19.57
N ASP A 61 11.25 -9.12 -18.55
CA ASP A 61 9.90 -9.51 -18.12
C ASP A 61 9.07 -8.29 -17.69
N PRO A 62 8.48 -7.57 -18.66
CA PRO A 62 7.54 -6.50 -18.36
C PRO A 62 6.26 -7.09 -17.77
N PHE A 63 5.72 -6.43 -16.75
CA PHE A 63 4.51 -6.90 -16.08
C PHE A 63 3.57 -5.75 -15.75
N ASP A 64 2.28 -6.07 -15.64
CA ASP A 64 1.26 -5.12 -15.25
C ASP A 64 0.99 -5.18 -13.75
N VAL A 65 0.84 -4.01 -13.13
CA VAL A 65 0.35 -3.85 -11.77
C VAL A 65 -0.75 -2.81 -11.71
N ASP A 66 -1.91 -3.21 -11.19
CA ASP A 66 -3.04 -2.33 -10.94
C ASP A 66 -2.93 -1.79 -9.52
N LEU A 67 -2.83 -0.47 -9.36
CA LEU A 67 -2.76 0.18 -8.06
C LEU A 67 -4.11 0.79 -7.68
N TYR A 68 -4.51 0.55 -6.43
CA TYR A 68 -5.72 1.07 -5.82
C TYR A 68 -5.34 1.96 -4.63
N PHE A 69 -5.51 3.26 -4.81
CA PHE A 69 -5.23 4.29 -3.80
C PHE A 69 -6.42 4.43 -2.84
N GLY A 70 -6.25 4.02 -1.58
CA GLY A 70 -7.27 4.12 -0.53
C GLY A 70 -7.28 5.48 0.16
N ARG A 71 -8.45 5.95 0.62
CA ARG A 71 -8.61 7.27 1.29
C ARG A 71 -7.79 7.41 2.59
N ASN A 72 -7.42 6.29 3.18
CA ASN A 72 -6.62 6.18 4.39
C ASN A 72 -5.09 6.25 4.13
N GLY A 73 -4.66 6.54 2.89
CA GLY A 73 -3.25 6.54 2.53
C GLY A 73 -2.67 5.15 2.24
N ILE A 74 -3.47 4.08 2.36
CA ILE A 74 -3.06 2.73 1.98
C ILE A 74 -3.14 2.59 0.47
N LEU A 75 -2.18 1.88 -0.11
CA LEU A 75 -2.16 1.52 -1.52
C LEU A 75 -2.13 -0.01 -1.63
N THR A 76 -3.10 -0.59 -2.32
CA THR A 76 -3.15 -2.04 -2.59
C THR A 76 -2.98 -2.30 -4.08
N SER A 77 -2.70 -3.55 -4.44
CA SER A 77 -2.60 -3.94 -5.85
C SER A 77 -3.29 -5.28 -6.14
N ASN A 78 -3.44 -5.60 -7.42
CA ASN A 78 -3.93 -6.90 -7.90
C ASN A 78 -2.91 -8.04 -7.77
N ILE A 79 -1.66 -7.72 -7.39
CA ILE A 79 -0.56 -8.67 -7.24
C ILE A 79 0.12 -8.45 -5.88
N GLU A 80 1.29 -9.03 -5.67
CA GLU A 80 2.00 -9.10 -4.38
C GLU A 80 2.57 -7.75 -3.90
N TYR A 81 2.21 -6.61 -4.50
CA TYR A 81 2.60 -5.29 -4.02
C TYR A 81 1.61 -4.72 -3.00
N GLN A 82 2.14 -4.11 -1.96
CA GLN A 82 1.41 -3.27 -1.02
C GLN A 82 2.18 -1.97 -0.79
N GLY A 83 1.48 -0.92 -0.40
CA GLY A 83 2.10 0.38 -0.32
C GLY A 83 1.35 1.42 0.48
N LYS A 84 1.86 2.63 0.36
CA LYS A 84 1.23 3.83 0.88
C LYS A 84 1.42 4.97 -0.10
N TRP A 85 0.49 5.91 -0.07
CA TRP A 85 0.61 7.18 -0.79
C TRP A 85 0.41 8.33 0.18
N TRP A 86 0.91 9.52 -0.13
CA TRP A 86 0.75 10.72 0.68
C TRP A 86 0.97 11.99 -0.13
N VAL A 87 0.47 13.12 0.38
CA VAL A 87 0.81 14.46 -0.12
C VAL A 87 1.84 15.10 0.83
N LYS A 88 2.86 15.76 0.28
CA LYS A 88 3.81 16.56 1.06
C LYS A 88 4.08 17.92 0.39
N GLY A 89 4.53 18.89 1.16
CA GLY A 89 4.79 20.25 0.68
C GLY A 89 3.68 21.23 1.05
N GLU A 90 3.89 22.50 0.72
CA GLU A 90 2.95 23.59 0.95
C GLU A 90 2.10 23.86 -0.30
N GLU A 91 0.94 24.50 -0.14
CA GLU A 91 0.09 24.98 -1.24
C GLU A 91 0.94 25.75 -2.28
N GLY A 92 0.72 25.49 -3.56
CA GLY A 92 1.53 25.93 -4.69
C GLY A 92 2.77 25.08 -4.99
N SER A 93 3.12 24.11 -4.13
CA SER A 93 4.32 23.27 -4.26
C SER A 93 4.11 21.81 -3.85
N GLN A 94 2.85 21.40 -3.71
CA GLN A 94 2.51 20.07 -3.21
C GLN A 94 2.98 18.98 -4.17
N LEU A 95 3.50 17.90 -3.59
CA LEU A 95 3.87 16.67 -4.29
C LEU A 95 2.92 15.56 -3.87
N PHE A 96 2.43 14.81 -4.85
CA PHE A 96 1.83 13.50 -4.62
C PHE A 96 2.95 12.46 -4.64
N CYS A 97 3.04 11.66 -3.60
CA CYS A 97 4.04 10.62 -3.45
C CYS A 97 3.38 9.28 -3.20
N TYR A 98 3.98 8.20 -3.69
CA TYR A 98 3.61 6.86 -3.31
C TYR A 98 4.80 5.92 -3.36
N GLU A 99 4.68 4.83 -2.62
CA GLU A 99 5.63 3.73 -2.62
C GLU A 99 4.86 2.41 -2.56
N ILE A 100 5.39 1.40 -3.24
CA ILE A 100 4.93 0.02 -3.21
C ILE A 100 6.11 -0.91 -2.98
N ASN A 101 5.89 -1.96 -2.19
CA ASN A 101 6.89 -2.95 -1.81
C ASN A 101 6.33 -4.37 -2.04
N SER A 102 7.20 -5.30 -2.38
CA SER A 102 6.90 -6.74 -2.44
C SER A 102 8.12 -7.56 -2.05
N ASP A 103 7.92 -8.56 -1.20
CA ASP A 103 8.95 -9.55 -0.87
C ASP A 103 9.01 -10.70 -1.90
N LEU A 104 8.09 -10.72 -2.87
CA LEU A 104 7.90 -11.82 -3.83
C LEU A 104 8.17 -11.41 -5.28
N ARG A 105 8.42 -10.12 -5.54
CA ARG A 105 8.67 -9.58 -6.87
C ARG A 105 10.01 -8.88 -6.94
N ASP A 106 10.59 -8.92 -8.13
CA ASP A 106 11.65 -8.02 -8.55
C ASP A 106 11.03 -7.08 -9.60
N PRO A 107 11.02 -5.76 -9.40
CA PRO A 107 11.68 -4.98 -8.34
C PRO A 107 10.96 -5.04 -6.99
N GLY A 108 11.67 -5.32 -5.89
CA GLY A 108 11.03 -5.41 -4.57
C GLY A 108 10.48 -4.09 -4.01
N PHE A 109 10.87 -2.95 -4.59
CA PHE A 109 10.45 -1.62 -4.16
C PHE A 109 10.33 -0.69 -5.37
N LEU A 110 9.22 0.04 -5.44
CA LEU A 110 8.98 1.10 -6.42
C LEU A 110 8.41 2.33 -5.74
N SER A 111 8.88 3.52 -6.11
CA SER A 111 8.38 4.78 -5.57
C SER A 111 8.37 5.89 -6.61
N GLU A 112 7.53 6.89 -6.38
CA GLU A 112 7.50 8.11 -7.17
C GLU A 112 6.96 9.27 -6.34
N CYS A 113 7.47 10.47 -6.60
CA CYS A 113 6.88 11.73 -6.18
C CYS A 113 6.80 12.70 -7.37
N PHE A 114 5.62 13.22 -7.67
CA PHE A 114 5.44 14.22 -8.72
C PHE A 114 4.64 15.43 -8.23
N PRO A 115 4.78 16.61 -8.86
CA PRO A 115 3.99 17.78 -8.51
C PRO A 115 2.49 17.48 -8.65
N LEU A 116 1.74 17.69 -7.57
CA LEU A 116 0.30 17.40 -7.51
C LEU A 116 -0.48 18.21 -8.54
N ILE A 117 0.01 19.40 -8.91
CA ILE A 117 -0.53 20.24 -9.99
C ILE A 117 -0.53 19.55 -11.37
N LEU A 118 0.28 18.49 -11.57
CA LEU A 118 0.26 17.70 -12.81
C LEU A 118 -0.92 16.74 -12.87
N MET A 119 -1.62 16.52 -11.75
CA MET A 119 -2.79 15.65 -11.68
C MET A 119 -4.04 16.38 -12.14
N ASN A 120 -4.11 16.58 -13.45
CA ASN A 120 -5.37 16.85 -14.10
C ASN A 120 -6.26 15.61 -13.97
N ASN A 121 -7.54 15.81 -13.63
CA ASN A 121 -8.60 14.80 -13.56
C ASN A 121 -8.27 13.59 -14.48
N PRO A 122 -7.76 12.46 -13.93
CA PRO A 122 -7.34 11.33 -14.73
C PRO A 122 -8.60 10.74 -15.35
N ARG A 123 -8.87 11.16 -16.58
CA ARG A 123 -9.99 10.63 -17.36
C ARG A 123 -9.67 9.16 -17.65
N ILE A 124 -10.69 8.32 -17.65
CA ILE A 124 -10.54 6.93 -18.10
C ILE A 124 -9.90 6.94 -19.49
N GLY A 125 -8.84 6.14 -19.66
CA GLY A 125 -8.02 6.06 -20.86
C GLY A 125 -6.88 7.06 -20.95
N ALA A 126 -6.71 7.97 -19.98
CA ALA A 126 -5.52 8.81 -19.90
C ALA A 126 -4.28 7.94 -19.70
N THR A 127 -3.25 8.16 -20.51
CA THR A 127 -1.97 7.44 -20.45
C THR A 127 -0.79 8.39 -20.26
N TRP A 128 0.25 7.91 -19.59
CA TRP A 128 1.51 8.62 -19.49
C TRP A 128 2.69 7.65 -19.38
N PHE A 129 3.84 8.12 -19.81
CA PHE A 129 5.10 7.40 -19.72
C PHE A 129 6.03 8.13 -18.76
N ALA A 130 6.59 7.41 -17.80
CA ALA A 130 7.41 7.98 -16.75
C ALA A 130 8.38 6.94 -16.18
N ARG A 131 9.01 7.27 -15.05
CA ARG A 131 10.09 6.50 -14.45
C ARG A 131 9.95 6.55 -12.93
N PHE A 132 10.00 5.38 -12.29
CA PHE A 132 10.10 5.29 -10.84
C PHE A 132 11.45 5.83 -10.34
N ASP A 133 11.55 6.20 -9.05
CA ASP A 133 12.80 6.68 -8.46
C ASP A 133 13.96 5.66 -8.59
N GLN A 134 13.61 4.38 -8.73
CA GLN A 134 14.56 3.27 -8.93
C GLN A 134 15.12 3.19 -10.36
N GLY A 135 14.72 4.08 -11.25
CA GLY A 135 15.23 4.13 -12.63
C GLY A 135 14.44 3.31 -13.64
N ILE A 136 13.42 2.58 -13.20
CA ILE A 136 12.62 1.67 -14.02
C ILE A 136 11.52 2.45 -14.72
N MET A 137 11.42 2.25 -16.04
CA MET A 137 10.41 2.90 -16.87
C MET A 137 9.05 2.23 -16.68
N TYR A 138 7.99 3.01 -16.82
CA TYR A 138 6.64 2.47 -16.86
C TYR A 138 5.76 3.26 -17.84
N GLU A 139 4.75 2.58 -18.37
CA GLU A 139 3.58 3.23 -18.98
C GLU A 139 2.42 3.04 -18.01
N ALA A 140 1.67 4.10 -17.74
CA ALA A 140 0.49 4.04 -16.90
C ALA A 140 -0.77 4.43 -17.67
N ILE A 141 -1.89 3.79 -17.32
CA ILE A 141 -3.21 4.07 -17.86
C ILE A 141 -4.26 4.08 -16.75
N VAL A 142 -5.21 5.01 -16.86
CA VAL A 142 -6.37 5.07 -15.96
C VAL A 142 -7.49 4.19 -16.52
N VAL A 143 -7.86 3.15 -15.78
CA VAL A 143 -8.89 2.18 -16.14
C VAL A 143 -10.14 2.40 -15.29
N ALA A 144 -11.31 2.20 -15.90
CA ALA A 144 -12.59 2.38 -15.21
C ALA A 144 -12.83 1.29 -14.16
N GLY A 145 -13.35 1.71 -13.00
CA GLY A 145 -13.71 0.82 -11.91
C GLY A 145 -12.51 0.37 -11.08
N ARG A 146 -12.82 -0.31 -9.97
CA ARG A 146 -11.88 -1.00 -9.10
C ARG A 146 -12.42 -2.40 -8.87
N GLU A 147 -11.53 -3.40 -8.83
CA GLU A 147 -11.89 -4.66 -8.17
C GLU A 147 -12.15 -4.31 -6.70
N SER A 148 -13.34 -4.63 -6.22
CA SER A 148 -13.90 -4.12 -4.97
C SER A 148 -12.99 -4.35 -3.76
N GLU A 149 -12.89 -3.34 -2.87
CA GLU A 149 -12.57 -3.57 -1.45
C GLU A 149 -13.56 -4.56 -0.81
#